data_AF-A0A1A9GHA6-F1
#
_entry.id   AF-A0A1A9GHA6-F1
#
_cell.length_a   1.000
_cell.length_b   1.000
_cell.length_c   1.000
_cell.angle_alpha   90.00
_cell.angle_beta   90.00
_cell.angle_gamma   90.00
#
_symmetry.space_group_name_H-M   'P 1'
#
loop_
_entity.id
_entity.type
_entity.pdbx_description
1 polymer ?
#
loop_
_entity_poly.entity_id
_entity_poly.type
_entity_poly.pdbx_seq_one_letter_code
_entity_poly.pdbx_strand_id
1 'polypeptide(L)'
;MSRRPDGTHPLFGGTVLCQRQNRASVTALSAAGSSGSAKQSASCGWSEGAPPQRAWVRLDSGVTPTSTMARKFVSGINGKLDFDFACNRGHGFGEAHLHGLLIEIIASNINPRTHNILPSYPAPEIQRADAGAGRKREIDFAVVTRSDEPRPLLCVEAKWAGSSHARAENVLYDVARLALISQENPETECLFVLAGGKSAVAKLFETGVLAVHGSGASGRRLIRHPQRPGESTYYLRSGPGYTTTLPHAMQVKLAGKLPVVPARVRSKLYRPPHSGAPDWAVYVWRIAGRAR
;
A
#
# COMPACT_ATOMS: atom_id res chain seq x y z
N MET A 1 21.68 62.43 13.68
CA MET A 1 21.75 61.98 12.27
C MET A 1 21.42 60.50 12.22
N SER A 2 20.28 60.18 11.63
CA SER A 2 19.64 58.86 11.51
C SER A 2 19.96 58.28 10.14
N ARG A 3 20.23 56.97 10.03
CA ARG A 3 19.81 56.10 8.89
C ARG A 3 19.72 54.64 9.34
N ARG A 4 18.51 54.07 9.24
CA ARG A 4 18.24 52.64 9.10
C ARG A 4 18.31 52.26 7.61
N PRO A 5 18.62 51.01 7.24
CA PRO A 5 18.27 50.49 5.93
C PRO A 5 16.97 49.67 6.01
N ASP A 6 15.99 50.10 5.22
CA ASP A 6 14.79 49.35 4.85
C ASP A 6 15.17 48.29 3.79
N GLY A 7 14.82 47.04 4.06
CA GLY A 7 14.93 45.92 3.12
C GLY A 7 13.55 45.33 2.86
N THR A 8 12.90 45.79 1.79
CA THR A 8 11.61 45.32 1.29
C THR A 8 11.77 44.01 0.52
N HIS A 9 11.03 42.97 0.94
CA HIS A 9 10.86 41.72 0.17
C HIS A 9 9.61 41.81 -0.73
N PRO A 10 9.65 41.32 -1.98
CA PRO A 10 8.46 41.20 -2.81
C PRO A 10 7.65 39.95 -2.46
N LEU A 11 6.35 40.16 -2.24
CA LEU A 11 5.32 39.13 -2.14
C LEU A 11 4.96 38.62 -3.54
N PHE A 12 5.31 37.37 -3.86
CA PHE A 12 4.75 36.66 -5.02
C PHE A 12 3.48 35.93 -4.60
N GLY A 13 2.33 36.56 -4.84
CA GLY A 13 1.02 35.92 -4.78
C GLY A 13 0.64 35.34 -6.14
N GLY A 14 0.72 34.01 -6.27
CA GLY A 14 0.24 33.27 -7.44
C GLY A 14 -1.00 32.46 -7.10
N THR A 15 -2.18 33.01 -7.39
CA THR A 15 -3.47 32.31 -7.26
C THR A 15 -3.67 31.39 -8.47
N VAL A 16 -3.62 30.07 -8.28
CA VAL A 16 -3.97 29.10 -9.32
C VAL A 16 -5.48 28.88 -9.31
N LEU A 17 -6.17 29.48 -10.29
CA LEU A 17 -7.59 29.32 -10.54
C LEU A 17 -7.81 28.02 -11.36
N CYS A 18 -8.18 26.93 -10.69
CA CYS A 18 -8.56 25.69 -11.35
C CYS A 18 -10.00 25.80 -11.88
N GLN A 19 -10.17 26.14 -13.15
CA GLN A 19 -11.48 26.12 -13.81
C GLN A 19 -11.96 24.69 -14.02
N ARG A 20 -13.12 24.40 -13.44
CA ARG A 20 -13.88 23.15 -13.55
C ARG A 20 -14.77 23.25 -14.80
N GLN A 21 -14.49 22.49 -15.85
CA GLN A 21 -15.42 22.36 -16.99
C GLN A 21 -16.31 21.13 -16.79
N ASN A 22 -17.60 21.41 -16.61
CA ASN A 22 -18.72 20.47 -16.72
C ASN A 22 -19.38 20.70 -18.09
N ARG A 23 -19.65 19.61 -18.84
CA ARG A 23 -20.71 19.41 -19.85
C ARG A 23 -20.34 18.16 -20.69
N ALA A 24 -21.23 17.31 -21.20
CA ALA A 24 -22.69 17.26 -21.16
C ALA A 24 -23.15 15.84 -21.55
N SER A 25 -24.30 15.46 -21.00
CA SER A 25 -25.47 14.84 -21.63
C SER A 25 -25.33 13.66 -22.60
N VAL A 26 -25.87 12.56 -22.09
CA VAL A 26 -26.51 11.40 -22.72
C VAL A 26 -27.44 11.80 -23.88
N THR A 27 -27.43 11.02 -24.96
CA THR A 27 -28.58 10.86 -25.86
C THR A 27 -28.68 9.38 -26.24
N ALA A 28 -29.84 8.80 -25.97
CA ALA A 28 -30.22 7.45 -26.34
C ALA A 28 -30.83 7.45 -27.75
N LEU A 29 -30.67 6.36 -28.50
CA LEU A 29 -31.61 5.96 -29.54
C LEU A 29 -31.56 4.44 -29.79
N SER A 30 -32.76 3.94 -30.03
CA SER A 30 -33.29 2.58 -30.11
C SER A 30 -32.76 1.68 -31.22
N ALA A 31 -32.85 0.36 -31.02
CA ALA A 31 -33.35 -0.56 -32.06
C ALA A 31 -33.99 -1.82 -31.43
N ALA A 32 -35.17 -2.17 -31.95
CA ALA A 32 -35.95 -3.35 -31.64
C ALA A 32 -35.67 -4.48 -32.66
N GLY A 33 -35.90 -5.74 -32.26
CA GLY A 33 -35.97 -6.93 -33.12
C GLY A 33 -36.09 -8.18 -32.24
N SER A 34 -37.29 -8.68 -31.94
CA SER A 34 -38.09 -9.66 -32.69
C SER A 34 -37.60 -11.12 -32.64
N SER A 35 -38.33 -11.91 -31.83
CA SER A 35 -38.82 -13.28 -32.04
C SER A 35 -37.88 -14.41 -32.49
N GLY A 36 -37.88 -15.52 -31.75
CA GLY A 36 -37.36 -16.81 -32.24
C GLY A 36 -37.45 -17.97 -31.24
N SER A 37 -38.56 -18.70 -31.34
CA SER A 37 -38.88 -20.06 -30.85
C SER A 37 -37.73 -21.05 -30.55
N ALA A 38 -37.92 -21.90 -29.53
CA ALA A 38 -37.95 -23.38 -29.61
C ALA A 38 -37.33 -24.11 -28.40
N LYS A 39 -38.11 -25.09 -27.93
CA LYS A 39 -37.81 -26.08 -26.88
C LYS A 39 -36.59 -26.95 -27.25
N GLN A 40 -35.79 -27.31 -26.25
CA GLN A 40 -35.32 -28.69 -26.07
C GLN A 40 -34.76 -28.88 -24.64
N SER A 41 -35.50 -29.67 -23.86
CA SER A 41 -35.09 -30.22 -22.58
C SER A 41 -34.15 -31.41 -22.83
N ALA A 42 -32.88 -31.27 -22.45
CA ALA A 42 -31.95 -32.37 -22.33
C ALA A 42 -31.42 -32.38 -20.89
N SER A 43 -31.85 -33.39 -20.13
CA SER A 43 -31.35 -33.70 -18.79
C SER A 43 -29.97 -34.33 -18.90
N CYS A 44 -28.92 -33.55 -18.62
CA CYS A 44 -27.59 -34.08 -18.38
C CYS A 44 -27.44 -34.41 -16.89
N GLY A 45 -27.23 -35.70 -16.60
CA GLY A 45 -26.89 -36.18 -15.27
C GLY A 45 -25.54 -35.60 -14.83
N TRP A 46 -25.56 -34.83 -13.74
CA TRP A 46 -24.36 -34.42 -13.05
C TRP A 46 -23.93 -35.57 -12.13
N SER A 47 -22.83 -36.23 -12.50
CA SER A 47 -22.09 -37.05 -11.55
C SER A 47 -21.29 -36.11 -10.65
N GLU A 48 -21.37 -36.34 -9.34
CA GLU A 48 -20.56 -35.67 -8.31
C GLU A 48 -19.08 -36.06 -8.48
N GLY A 49 -18.41 -35.44 -9.46
CA GLY A 49 -16.97 -35.47 -9.57
C GLY A 49 -16.37 -34.61 -8.45
N ALA A 50 -15.44 -35.20 -7.70
CA ALA A 50 -14.67 -34.50 -6.68
C ALA A 50 -14.19 -33.12 -7.16
N PRO A 51 -14.20 -32.08 -6.30
CA PRO A 51 -13.82 -30.74 -6.71
C PRO A 51 -12.42 -30.76 -7.32
N PRO A 52 -12.22 -30.12 -8.49
CA PRO A 52 -10.90 -30.08 -9.11
C PRO A 52 -9.93 -29.47 -8.11
N GLN A 53 -8.91 -30.24 -7.74
CA GLN A 53 -7.78 -29.71 -6.98
C GLN A 53 -7.20 -28.57 -7.80
N ARG A 54 -7.48 -27.32 -7.39
CA ARG A 54 -7.00 -26.11 -8.05
C ARG A 54 -5.47 -26.18 -8.09
N ALA A 55 -4.95 -26.53 -9.27
CA ALA A 55 -3.53 -26.50 -9.55
C ALA A 55 -3.06 -25.05 -9.40
N TRP A 56 -2.18 -24.84 -8.42
CA TRP A 56 -1.54 -23.58 -8.13
C TRP A 56 -0.84 -23.07 -9.39
N VAL A 57 -1.30 -21.94 -9.95
CA VAL A 57 -0.48 -21.15 -10.86
C VAL A 57 0.59 -20.49 -10.01
N ARG A 58 1.66 -21.22 -9.70
CA ARG A 58 2.91 -20.59 -9.31
C ARG A 58 3.41 -19.83 -10.53
N LEU A 59 3.50 -18.51 -10.40
CA LEU A 59 4.37 -17.70 -11.23
C LEU A 59 5.81 -18.17 -11.00
N ASP A 60 6.24 -19.28 -11.61
CA ASP A 60 7.65 -19.65 -11.73
C ASP A 60 7.83 -20.78 -12.76
N SER A 61 8.58 -20.50 -13.82
CA SER A 61 9.48 -21.48 -14.43
C SER A 61 10.54 -20.78 -15.29
N GLY A 62 11.74 -20.59 -14.72
CA GLY A 62 12.96 -20.46 -15.54
C GLY A 62 13.78 -19.17 -15.47
N VAL A 63 13.46 -18.21 -14.59
CA VAL A 63 14.24 -16.97 -14.44
C VAL A 63 14.97 -17.01 -13.08
N THR A 64 16.25 -16.64 -13.05
CA THR A 64 17.03 -16.32 -11.83
C THR A 64 16.13 -15.71 -10.75
N PRO A 65 16.24 -16.07 -9.46
CA PRO A 65 15.22 -15.81 -8.42
C PRO A 65 14.54 -14.48 -8.66
N THR A 66 13.34 -14.54 -9.25
CA THR A 66 12.67 -13.40 -9.86
C THR A 66 12.63 -12.28 -8.83
N SER A 67 13.17 -11.11 -9.20
CA SER A 67 13.20 -9.96 -8.31
C SER A 67 11.77 -9.67 -7.86
N THR A 68 11.48 -9.87 -6.57
CA THR A 68 10.14 -9.63 -6.01
C THR A 68 9.73 -8.19 -6.27
N MET A 69 8.42 -7.91 -6.35
CA MET A 69 7.95 -6.54 -6.56
C MET A 69 8.52 -5.57 -5.52
N ALA A 70 8.67 -6.03 -4.27
CA ALA A 70 9.35 -5.27 -3.22
C ALA A 70 10.79 -4.86 -3.56
N ARG A 71 11.60 -5.73 -4.18
CA ARG A 71 12.97 -5.40 -4.62
C ARG A 71 12.96 -4.42 -5.79
N LYS A 72 12.00 -4.57 -6.71
CA LYS A 72 11.80 -3.65 -7.84
C LYS A 72 11.41 -2.25 -7.35
N PHE A 73 10.50 -2.14 -6.38
CA PHE A 73 10.17 -0.87 -5.73
C PHE A 73 11.38 -0.23 -5.06
N VAL A 74 12.08 -0.96 -4.20
CA VAL A 74 13.26 -0.43 -3.51
C VAL A 74 14.29 0.11 -4.49
N SER A 75 14.65 -0.67 -5.52
CA SER A 75 15.72 -0.32 -6.45
C SER A 75 15.28 0.76 -7.45
N GLY A 76 14.07 0.61 -8.00
CA GLY A 76 13.51 1.53 -8.98
C GLY A 76 13.22 2.91 -8.40
N ILE A 77 12.60 2.98 -7.22
CA ILE A 77 12.32 4.26 -6.54
C ILE A 77 13.65 4.92 -6.16
N ASN A 78 14.60 4.19 -5.58
CA ASN A 78 15.87 4.79 -5.18
C ASN A 78 16.61 5.39 -6.38
N GLY A 79 16.80 4.61 -7.46
CA GLY A 79 17.50 5.07 -8.65
C GLY A 79 16.78 6.21 -9.38
N LYS A 80 15.44 6.23 -9.35
CA LYS A 80 14.66 7.31 -9.95
C LYS A 80 14.75 8.61 -9.15
N LEU A 81 14.77 8.52 -7.81
CA LEU A 81 15.05 9.68 -6.96
C LEU A 81 16.48 10.21 -7.19
N ASP A 82 17.49 9.34 -7.35
CA ASP A 82 18.86 9.73 -7.73
C ASP A 82 18.88 10.50 -9.05
N PHE A 83 18.24 9.95 -10.08
CA PHE A 83 18.16 10.57 -11.39
C PHE A 83 17.44 11.92 -11.35
N ASP A 84 16.23 11.97 -10.76
CA ASP A 84 15.43 13.20 -10.75
C ASP A 84 16.08 14.30 -9.91
N PHE A 85 16.78 13.94 -8.84
CA PHE A 85 17.58 14.89 -8.07
C PHE A 85 18.75 15.46 -8.89
N ALA A 86 19.51 14.60 -9.59
CA ALA A 86 20.58 15.03 -10.48
C ALA A 86 20.09 15.96 -11.61
N CYS A 87 18.82 15.82 -12.01
CA CYS A 87 18.13 16.71 -12.94
C CYS A 87 17.51 17.96 -12.29
N ASN A 88 17.87 18.30 -11.05
CA ASN A 88 17.32 19.43 -10.27
C ASN A 88 15.80 19.38 -10.02
N ARG A 89 15.20 18.18 -9.99
CA ARG A 89 13.75 17.98 -9.75
C ARG A 89 13.42 17.54 -8.31
N GLY A 90 14.39 17.54 -7.41
CA GLY A 90 14.21 17.10 -6.02
C GLY A 90 13.17 17.88 -5.22
N HIS A 91 12.89 19.13 -5.60
CA HIS A 91 11.86 19.96 -4.97
C HIS A 91 10.43 19.42 -5.19
N GLY A 92 10.21 18.58 -6.20
CA GLY A 92 8.93 17.94 -6.48
C GLY A 92 8.71 16.62 -5.72
N PHE A 93 9.67 16.19 -4.91
CA PHE A 93 9.55 14.94 -4.17
C PHE A 93 8.46 15.00 -3.10
N GLY A 94 7.64 13.96 -3.04
CA GLY A 94 6.49 13.88 -2.14
C GLY A 94 5.67 12.63 -2.39
N GLU A 95 4.52 12.52 -1.71
CA GLU A 95 3.63 11.35 -1.80
C GLU A 95 3.08 11.15 -3.21
N ALA A 96 2.67 12.23 -3.89
CA ALA A 96 2.21 12.17 -5.28
C ALA A 96 3.31 11.71 -6.26
N HIS A 97 4.55 12.16 -6.06
CA HIS A 97 5.69 11.72 -6.87
C HIS A 97 5.95 10.22 -6.64
N LEU A 98 6.00 9.78 -5.37
CA LEU A 98 6.15 8.37 -5.01
C LEU A 98 5.06 7.49 -5.62
N HIS A 99 3.81 7.95 -5.63
CA HIS A 99 2.67 7.27 -6.25
C HIS A 99 2.87 7.08 -7.76
N GLY A 100 3.35 8.11 -8.47
CA GLY A 100 3.71 8.01 -9.88
C GLY A 100 4.76 6.93 -10.14
N LEU A 101 5.84 6.94 -9.35
CA LEU A 101 6.93 5.94 -9.47
C LEU A 101 6.44 4.52 -9.23
N LEU A 102 5.56 4.32 -8.24
CA LEU A 102 4.96 3.02 -7.97
C LEU A 102 4.13 2.52 -9.16
N ILE A 103 3.30 3.39 -9.76
CA ILE A 103 2.51 3.03 -10.94
C ILE A 103 3.41 2.64 -12.11
N GLU A 104 4.47 3.40 -12.40
CA GLU A 104 5.43 3.10 -13.47
C GLU A 104 6.10 1.73 -13.27
N ILE A 105 6.56 1.45 -12.04
CA ILE A 105 7.20 0.17 -11.72
C ILE A 105 6.18 -0.98 -11.79
N ILE A 106 4.95 -0.80 -11.29
CA ILE A 106 3.91 -1.84 -11.40
C ILE A 106 3.58 -2.10 -12.86
N ALA A 107 3.30 -1.06 -13.64
CA ALA A 107 2.88 -1.17 -15.04
C ALA A 107 3.92 -1.86 -15.92
N SER A 108 5.21 -1.60 -15.67
CA SER A 108 6.32 -2.26 -16.39
C SER A 108 6.52 -3.74 -16.02
N ASN A 109 5.83 -4.24 -14.99
CA ASN A 109 6.05 -5.57 -14.42
C ASN A 109 4.80 -6.46 -14.36
N ILE A 110 3.70 -6.01 -14.98
CA ILE A 110 2.47 -6.80 -15.10
C ILE A 110 2.07 -6.94 -16.56
N ASN A 111 1.31 -7.98 -16.89
CA ASN A 111 0.68 -8.08 -18.20
C ASN A 111 -0.64 -7.29 -18.19
N PRO A 112 -0.76 -6.16 -18.94
CA PRO A 112 -1.97 -5.34 -18.95
C PRO A 112 -3.17 -6.02 -19.63
N ARG A 113 -2.97 -7.14 -20.34
CA ARG A 113 -4.09 -7.91 -20.92
C ARG A 113 -4.83 -8.74 -19.88
N THR A 114 -4.13 -9.14 -18.82
CA THR A 114 -4.67 -10.03 -17.78
C THR A 114 -4.79 -9.38 -16.42
N HIS A 115 -4.27 -8.16 -16.24
CA HIS A 115 -4.25 -7.45 -14.96
C HIS A 115 -4.65 -5.98 -15.11
N ASN A 116 -5.21 -5.43 -14.04
CA ASN A 116 -5.54 -4.01 -13.90
C ASN A 116 -4.84 -3.42 -12.68
N ILE A 117 -4.35 -2.19 -12.82
CA ILE A 117 -3.89 -1.37 -11.70
C ILE A 117 -5.07 -0.50 -11.26
N LEU A 118 -5.50 -0.65 -10.02
CA LEU A 118 -6.58 0.10 -9.42
C LEU A 118 -6.02 1.05 -8.35
N PRO A 119 -5.94 2.36 -8.62
CA PRO A 119 -5.64 3.34 -7.57
C PRO A 119 -6.82 3.45 -6.60
N SER A 120 -6.55 3.79 -5.33
CA SER A 120 -7.58 3.97 -4.30
C SER A 120 -8.52 2.76 -4.19
N TYR A 121 -7.95 1.56 -4.09
CA TYR A 121 -8.71 0.31 -4.16
C TYR A 121 -9.51 0.05 -2.88
N PRO A 122 -10.86 -0.03 -2.94
CA PRO A 122 -11.70 -0.23 -1.77
C PRO A 122 -11.78 -1.72 -1.39
N ALA A 123 -10.71 -2.26 -0.83
CA ALA A 123 -10.59 -3.67 -0.46
C ALA A 123 -11.74 -4.11 0.48
N PRO A 124 -12.50 -5.18 0.17
CA PRO A 124 -13.62 -5.64 1.00
C PRO A 124 -13.23 -5.94 2.45
N GLU A 125 -12.02 -6.48 2.66
CA GLU A 125 -11.49 -6.99 3.93
C GLU A 125 -11.30 -5.90 4.99
N ILE A 126 -11.19 -4.63 4.56
CA ILE A 126 -10.98 -3.48 5.44
C ILE A 126 -12.26 -2.65 5.65
N GLN A 127 -13.38 -3.04 5.03
CA GLN A 127 -14.66 -2.38 5.23
C GLN A 127 -15.31 -2.85 6.53
N ARG A 128 -15.98 -1.95 7.23
CA ARG A 128 -16.82 -2.31 8.38
C ARG A 128 -18.24 -2.60 7.90
N ALA A 129 -18.88 -3.63 8.47
CA ALA A 129 -20.27 -3.94 8.17
C ALA A 129 -21.23 -2.81 8.56
N ASP A 130 -20.87 -2.03 9.58
CA ASP A 130 -21.63 -0.88 10.08
C ASP A 130 -21.14 0.47 9.54
N ALA A 131 -20.22 0.47 8.57
CA ALA A 131 -19.88 1.69 7.87
C ALA A 131 -21.12 2.14 7.08
N GLY A 132 -21.78 3.21 7.54
CA GLY A 132 -22.88 3.84 6.83
C GLY A 132 -22.48 4.37 5.44
N ALA A 133 -23.30 5.23 4.84
CA ALA A 133 -23.13 5.76 3.48
C ALA A 133 -21.89 6.66 3.24
N GLY A 134 -20.85 6.57 4.07
CA GLY A 134 -19.60 7.34 3.94
C GLY A 134 -18.64 6.77 2.89
N ARG A 135 -17.52 7.48 2.69
CA ARG A 135 -16.44 7.04 1.79
C ARG A 135 -15.90 5.69 2.25
N LYS A 136 -15.78 4.75 1.32
CA LYS A 136 -15.16 3.45 1.55
C LYS A 136 -13.70 3.62 1.93
N ARG A 137 -13.17 2.69 2.72
CA ARG A 137 -11.75 2.67 3.05
C ARG A 137 -10.98 2.12 1.87
N GLU A 138 -9.88 2.76 1.52
CA GLU A 138 -9.15 2.47 0.29
C GLU A 138 -7.67 2.28 0.60
N ILE A 139 -7.03 1.34 -0.07
CA ILE A 139 -5.56 1.28 -0.13
C ILE A 139 -5.06 2.08 -1.33
N ASP A 140 -3.81 2.56 -1.29
CA ASP A 140 -3.29 3.42 -2.35
C ASP A 140 -3.34 2.74 -3.73
N PHE A 141 -2.94 1.47 -3.82
CA PHE A 141 -2.97 0.70 -5.07
C PHE A 141 -3.30 -0.77 -4.89
N ALA A 142 -3.99 -1.35 -5.85
CA ALA A 142 -4.07 -2.79 -6.05
C ALA A 142 -3.74 -3.19 -7.49
N VAL A 143 -3.16 -4.37 -7.67
CA VAL A 143 -3.17 -5.08 -8.95
C VAL A 143 -4.18 -6.19 -8.84
N VAL A 144 -5.17 -6.21 -9.72
CA VAL A 144 -6.22 -7.24 -9.74
C VAL A 144 -6.21 -8.00 -11.06
N THR A 145 -6.69 -9.24 -11.05
CA THR A 145 -6.94 -10.01 -12.27
C THR A 145 -8.07 -9.39 -13.09
N ARG A 146 -7.94 -9.46 -14.43
CA ARG A 146 -9.02 -9.22 -15.38
C ARG A 146 -9.80 -10.53 -15.55
N SER A 147 -10.64 -10.84 -14.58
CA SER A 147 -11.54 -11.99 -14.58
C SER A 147 -12.90 -11.56 -14.04
N ASP A 148 -13.93 -12.39 -14.26
CA ASP A 148 -15.28 -12.12 -13.74
C ASP A 148 -15.29 -12.04 -12.20
N GLU A 149 -14.37 -12.76 -11.56
CA GLU A 149 -14.03 -12.61 -10.14
C GLU A 149 -12.67 -11.91 -10.00
N PRO A 150 -12.61 -10.57 -9.87
CA PRO A 150 -11.35 -9.86 -9.73
C PRO A 150 -10.72 -10.19 -8.37
N ARG A 151 -9.51 -10.75 -8.38
CA ARG A 151 -8.74 -11.05 -7.17
C ARG A 151 -7.51 -10.16 -7.05
N PRO A 152 -7.22 -9.58 -5.88
CA PRO A 152 -6.02 -8.79 -5.70
C PRO A 152 -4.78 -9.70 -5.67
N LEU A 153 -3.82 -9.41 -6.55
CA LEU A 153 -2.51 -10.07 -6.58
C LEU A 153 -1.46 -9.29 -5.79
N LEU A 154 -1.58 -7.96 -5.78
CA LEU A 154 -0.69 -7.04 -5.09
C LEU A 154 -1.52 -5.91 -4.48
N CYS A 155 -1.25 -5.57 -3.23
CA CYS A 155 -1.84 -4.43 -2.52
C CYS A 155 -0.72 -3.57 -1.93
N VAL A 156 -0.75 -2.27 -2.18
CA VAL A 156 0.32 -1.34 -1.80
C VAL A 156 -0.25 -0.17 -1.03
N GLU A 157 0.39 0.16 0.09
CA GLU A 157 0.26 1.43 0.80
C GLU A 157 1.61 2.14 0.77
N ALA A 158 1.60 3.45 0.53
CA ALA A 158 2.79 4.26 0.36
C ALA A 158 2.72 5.49 1.25
N LYS A 159 3.85 5.86 1.86
CA LYS A 159 3.96 7.08 2.66
C LYS A 159 5.27 7.80 2.37
N TRP A 160 5.18 9.13 2.27
CA TRP A 160 6.33 10.01 2.17
C TRP A 160 6.68 10.61 3.54
N ALA A 161 7.82 10.25 4.11
CA ALA A 161 8.28 10.76 5.40
C ALA A 161 8.48 12.27 5.36
N GLY A 162 8.04 12.94 6.43
CA GLY A 162 7.97 14.40 6.51
C GLY A 162 6.63 14.97 6.05
N SER A 163 5.74 14.17 5.44
CA SER A 163 4.35 14.59 5.21
C SER A 163 3.53 14.56 6.50
N SER A 164 2.45 15.34 6.55
CA SER A 164 1.48 15.33 7.65
C SER A 164 0.79 13.97 7.82
N HIS A 165 0.74 13.17 6.75
CA HIS A 165 0.14 11.84 6.70
C HIS A 165 1.10 10.73 7.16
N ALA A 166 2.41 10.93 7.09
CA ALA A 166 3.42 9.96 7.51
C ALA A 166 3.71 10.00 9.02
N ARG A 167 2.69 9.79 9.85
CA ARG A 167 2.81 9.66 11.32
C ARG A 167 2.83 8.20 11.74
N ALA A 168 3.50 7.87 12.85
CA ALA A 168 3.58 6.49 13.36
C ALA A 168 2.20 5.83 13.55
N GLU A 169 1.20 6.60 13.97
CA GLU A 169 -0.19 6.11 14.10
C GLU A 169 -0.81 5.75 12.74
N ASN A 170 -0.55 6.54 11.70
CA ASN A 170 -1.06 6.27 10.36
C ASN A 170 -0.36 5.06 9.74
N VAL A 171 0.96 4.96 9.89
CA VAL A 171 1.72 3.77 9.48
C VAL A 171 1.18 2.51 10.15
N LEU A 172 0.80 2.58 11.42
CA LEU A 172 0.13 1.47 12.10
C LEU A 172 -1.17 1.06 11.42
N TYR A 173 -2.02 2.03 11.05
CA TYR A 173 -3.26 1.75 10.34
C TYR A 173 -3.01 1.12 8.97
N ASP A 174 -2.07 1.65 8.20
CA ASP A 174 -1.74 1.18 6.85
C ASP A 174 -1.23 -0.27 6.92
N VAL A 175 -0.29 -0.55 7.82
CA VAL A 175 0.24 -1.90 8.05
C VAL A 175 -0.82 -2.86 8.54
N ALA A 176 -1.72 -2.44 9.45
CA ALA A 176 -2.79 -3.30 9.95
C ALA A 176 -3.85 -3.59 8.87
N ARG A 177 -4.17 -2.62 8.00
CA ARG A 177 -5.05 -2.82 6.83
C ARG A 177 -4.48 -3.85 5.86
N LEU A 178 -3.21 -3.69 5.50
CA LEU A 178 -2.48 -4.66 4.67
C LEU A 178 -2.43 -6.06 5.29
N ALA A 179 -2.29 -6.15 6.61
CA ALA A 179 -2.31 -7.43 7.32
C ALA A 179 -3.69 -8.10 7.26
N LEU A 180 -4.80 -7.36 7.32
CA LEU A 180 -6.14 -7.93 7.12
C LEU A 180 -6.32 -8.48 5.71
N ILE A 181 -5.94 -7.69 4.69
CA ILE A 181 -6.03 -8.12 3.29
C ILE A 181 -5.25 -9.41 3.08
N SER A 182 -4.01 -9.48 3.57
CA SER A 182 -3.17 -10.68 3.45
C SER A 182 -3.69 -11.87 4.27
N GLN A 183 -4.44 -11.64 5.35
CA GLN A 183 -5.03 -12.71 6.15
C GLN A 183 -6.16 -13.40 5.38
N GLU A 184 -7.05 -12.61 4.79
CA GLU A 184 -8.20 -13.13 4.03
C GLU A 184 -7.80 -13.60 2.62
N ASN A 185 -6.74 -13.01 2.05
CA ASN A 185 -6.19 -13.38 0.75
C ASN A 185 -4.69 -13.73 0.89
N PRO A 186 -4.33 -14.95 1.32
CA PRO A 186 -2.93 -15.35 1.52
C PRO A 186 -2.05 -15.29 0.26
N GLU A 187 -2.67 -15.33 -0.92
CA GLU A 187 -1.99 -15.22 -2.22
C GLU A 187 -1.65 -13.78 -2.60
N THR A 188 -2.31 -12.79 -2.00
CA THR A 188 -2.07 -11.37 -2.27
C THR A 188 -0.76 -10.93 -1.62
N GLU A 189 0.16 -10.39 -2.42
CA GLU A 189 1.34 -9.71 -1.88
C GLU A 189 0.95 -8.34 -1.34
N CYS A 190 1.09 -8.13 -0.02
CA CYS A 190 0.83 -6.82 0.60
C CYS A 190 2.14 -6.10 0.91
N LEU A 191 2.34 -4.90 0.35
CA LEU A 191 3.57 -4.12 0.50
C LEU A 191 3.29 -2.75 1.14
N PHE A 192 4.04 -2.41 2.19
CA PHE A 192 4.11 -1.05 2.72
C PHE A 192 5.40 -0.38 2.24
N VAL A 193 5.29 0.78 1.60
CA VAL A 193 6.40 1.55 1.02
C VAL A 193 6.58 2.84 1.82
N LEU A 194 7.75 3.04 2.40
CA LEU A 194 8.15 4.30 3.03
C LEU A 194 9.32 4.88 2.26
N ALA A 195 9.15 6.09 1.75
CA ALA A 195 10.23 6.87 1.15
C ALA A 195 10.29 8.27 1.75
N GLY A 196 11.41 8.97 1.62
CA GLY A 196 11.53 10.37 2.02
C GLY A 196 12.96 10.76 2.33
N GLY A 197 13.17 12.01 2.74
CA GLY A 197 14.47 12.49 3.19
C GLY A 197 14.99 11.65 4.37
N LYS A 198 16.30 11.33 4.40
CA LYS A 198 16.91 10.46 5.41
C LYS A 198 16.60 10.91 6.84
N SER A 199 16.71 12.21 7.10
CA SER A 199 16.41 12.80 8.41
C SER A 199 14.93 12.66 8.78
N ALA A 200 14.01 12.88 7.83
CA ALA A 200 12.58 12.72 8.04
C ALA A 200 12.20 11.25 8.30
N VAL A 201 12.80 10.32 7.58
CA VAL A 201 12.61 8.88 7.78
C VAL A 201 13.18 8.45 9.14
N ALA A 202 14.39 8.90 9.50
CA ALA A 202 15.00 8.61 10.80
C ALA A 202 14.12 9.11 11.95
N LYS A 203 13.62 10.35 11.88
CA LYS A 203 12.70 10.94 12.86
C LYS A 203 11.42 10.11 13.05
N LEU A 204 10.90 9.50 11.99
CA LEU A 204 9.73 8.63 12.08
C LEU A 204 10.02 7.35 12.91
N PHE A 205 11.27 6.87 12.91
CA PHE A 205 11.73 5.73 13.71
C PHE A 205 12.21 6.08 15.12
N GLU A 206 12.15 7.34 15.53
CA GLU A 206 12.52 7.77 16.88
C GLU A 206 11.33 7.71 17.85
N THR A 207 10.08 7.67 17.34
CA THR A 207 8.88 7.88 18.16
C THR A 207 7.79 6.81 17.99
N GLY A 208 6.99 6.62 19.05
CA GLY A 208 5.81 5.76 19.05
C GLY A 208 6.08 4.28 18.77
N VAL A 209 5.14 3.63 18.06
CA VAL A 209 5.20 2.19 17.73
C VAL A 209 6.29 1.81 16.72
N LEU A 210 6.94 2.83 16.15
CA LEU A 210 8.06 2.70 15.22
C LEU A 210 9.42 2.94 15.93
N ALA A 211 9.40 3.48 17.15
CA ALA A 211 10.57 3.92 17.89
C ALA A 211 11.64 2.83 18.07
N VAL A 212 12.90 3.26 18.13
CA VAL A 212 14.04 2.38 18.38
C VAL A 212 14.24 2.04 19.86
N HIS A 213 13.56 2.69 20.82
CA HIS A 213 14.03 2.71 22.21
C HIS A 213 13.27 1.85 23.23
N GLY A 214 14.09 1.23 24.07
CA GLY A 214 13.78 0.39 25.23
C GLY A 214 14.93 -0.57 25.46
N SER A 215 15.98 -0.13 26.18
CA SER A 215 17.18 -0.92 26.52
C SER A 215 16.92 -2.12 27.45
N GLY A 216 15.68 -2.35 27.88
CA GLY A 216 15.32 -3.42 28.81
C GLY A 216 14.37 -4.49 28.27
N ALA A 217 13.76 -4.32 27.09
CA ALA A 217 12.82 -5.31 26.55
C ALA A 217 13.11 -5.56 25.08
N SER A 218 13.78 -6.67 24.79
CA SER A 218 13.94 -7.11 23.42
C SER A 218 12.56 -7.31 22.78
N GLY A 219 12.31 -6.60 21.69
CA GLY A 219 12.32 -7.37 20.45
C GLY A 219 11.07 -7.31 19.58
N ARG A 220 10.04 -6.52 19.88
CA ARG A 220 8.85 -6.49 19.01
C ARG A 220 8.52 -5.07 18.58
N ARG A 221 8.86 -4.76 17.33
CA ARG A 221 8.53 -3.52 16.61
C ARG A 221 7.49 -3.82 15.54
N LEU A 222 6.59 -2.87 15.27
CA LEU A 222 5.58 -3.03 14.22
C LEU A 222 6.23 -3.37 12.88
N ILE A 223 7.23 -2.56 12.51
CA ILE A 223 8.09 -2.79 11.36
C ILE A 223 9.55 -2.77 11.81
N ARG A 224 10.35 -3.68 11.25
CA ARG A 224 11.77 -3.83 11.63
C ARG A 224 12.57 -2.61 11.20
N HIS A 225 13.53 -2.22 12.04
CA HIS A 225 14.49 -1.17 11.72
C HIS A 225 15.36 -1.58 10.53
N PRO A 226 15.74 -0.64 9.66
CA PRO A 226 16.61 -0.88 8.51
C PRO A 226 17.94 -1.58 8.78
N GLN A 227 18.44 -1.50 10.01
CA GLN A 227 19.73 -2.07 10.40
C GLN A 227 19.70 -3.57 10.71
N ARG A 228 18.52 -4.21 10.85
CA ARG A 228 18.41 -5.64 11.20
C ARG A 228 17.66 -6.43 10.11
N PRO A 229 18.35 -7.10 9.18
CA PRO A 229 17.69 -7.92 8.16
C PRO A 229 16.91 -9.08 8.80
N GLY A 230 15.86 -9.55 8.12
CA GLY A 230 15.03 -10.69 8.54
C GLY A 230 13.56 -10.33 8.79
N GLU A 231 12.79 -11.33 9.22
CA GLU A 231 11.34 -11.21 9.43
C GLU A 231 10.99 -10.80 10.87
N SER A 232 10.12 -9.82 11.04
CA SER A 232 9.56 -9.42 12.33
C SER A 232 8.19 -10.05 12.54
N THR A 233 7.82 -10.28 13.78
CA THR A 233 6.43 -10.51 14.19
C THR A 233 6.07 -9.51 15.28
N TYR A 234 4.99 -8.76 15.06
CA TYR A 234 4.44 -7.80 16.02
C TYR A 234 3.03 -8.23 16.42
N TYR A 235 2.71 -8.20 17.70
CA TYR A 235 1.38 -8.57 18.19
C TYR A 235 0.59 -7.30 18.44
N LEU A 236 -0.59 -7.19 17.81
CA LEU A 236 -1.49 -6.05 17.95
C LEU A 236 -2.51 -6.27 19.07
N ARG A 237 -2.84 -7.53 19.35
CA ARG A 237 -3.70 -7.96 20.46
C ARG A 237 -2.93 -8.86 21.41
N SER A 238 -3.34 -8.93 22.67
CA SER A 238 -2.86 -9.97 23.60
C SER A 238 -3.56 -11.30 23.33
N GLY A 239 -2.92 -12.42 23.69
CA GLY A 239 -3.50 -13.76 23.61
C GLY A 239 -2.75 -14.75 24.49
N PRO A 240 -3.17 -16.03 24.51
CA PRO A 240 -2.49 -17.05 25.29
C PRO A 240 -1.02 -17.18 24.86
N GLY A 241 -0.08 -16.96 25.79
CA GLY A 241 1.36 -17.06 25.54
C GLY A 241 2.02 -15.84 24.88
N TYR A 242 1.30 -14.72 24.69
CA TYR A 242 1.92 -13.48 24.21
C TYR A 242 1.17 -12.21 24.67
N THR A 243 1.94 -11.17 24.98
CA THR A 243 1.42 -9.84 25.30
C THR A 243 1.62 -8.90 24.11
N THR A 244 0.61 -8.07 23.84
CA THR A 244 0.78 -6.93 22.92
C THR A 244 1.68 -5.88 23.53
N THR A 245 2.55 -5.29 22.72
CA THR A 245 3.34 -4.11 23.09
C THR A 245 2.66 -2.82 22.65
N LEU A 246 1.46 -2.90 22.07
CA LEU A 246 0.72 -1.74 21.57
C LEU A 246 0.01 -1.05 22.75
N PRO A 247 0.22 0.26 22.99
CA PRO A 247 -0.48 0.98 24.05
C PRO A 247 -2.01 0.84 23.93
N HIS A 248 -2.70 0.73 25.06
CA HIS A 248 -4.15 0.50 25.08
C HIS A 248 -4.94 1.56 24.29
N ALA A 249 -4.57 2.84 24.42
CA ALA A 249 -5.18 3.92 23.66
C ALA A 249 -5.07 3.72 22.14
N MET A 250 -3.94 3.19 21.65
CA MET A 250 -3.77 2.88 20.23
C MET A 250 -4.58 1.66 19.80
N GLN A 251 -4.72 0.64 20.67
CA GLN A 251 -5.60 -0.51 20.41
C GLN A 251 -7.05 -0.08 20.24
N VAL A 252 -7.55 0.80 21.12
CA VAL A 252 -8.92 1.34 21.04
C VAL A 252 -9.13 2.10 19.74
N LYS A 253 -8.20 2.98 19.36
CA LYS A 253 -8.28 3.70 18.08
C LYS A 253 -8.23 2.76 16.87
N LEU A 254 -7.39 1.72 16.93
CA LEU A 254 -7.28 0.70 15.87
C LEU A 254 -8.56 -0.10 15.74
N ALA A 255 -9.18 -0.51 16.85
CA ALA A 255 -10.47 -1.19 16.86
C ALA A 255 -11.62 -0.29 16.36
N GLY A 256 -11.57 1.01 16.65
CA GLY A 256 -12.53 1.97 16.09
C GLY A 256 -12.35 2.18 14.57
N LYS A 257 -11.16 1.93 14.03
CA LYS A 257 -10.91 2.03 12.60
C LYS A 257 -11.13 0.70 11.88
N LEU A 258 -10.65 -0.43 12.33
CA LEU A 258 -10.72 -1.65 11.52
C LEU A 258 -11.99 -2.47 11.81
N PRO A 259 -12.50 -3.24 10.84
CA PRO A 259 -13.58 -4.21 11.13
C PRO A 259 -13.16 -5.23 12.19
N VAL A 260 -11.90 -5.67 12.11
CA VAL A 260 -11.27 -6.49 13.13
C VAL A 260 -9.81 -6.08 13.26
N VAL A 261 -9.27 -6.08 14.47
CA VAL A 261 -7.84 -5.87 14.68
C VAL A 261 -7.10 -7.20 14.43
N PRO A 262 -6.11 -7.27 13.52
CA PRO A 262 -5.33 -8.50 13.31
C PRO A 262 -4.69 -8.95 14.63
N ALA A 263 -4.50 -10.26 14.84
CA ALA A 263 -3.82 -10.73 16.06
C ALA A 263 -2.34 -10.32 16.07
N ARG A 264 -1.68 -10.53 14.94
CA ARG A 264 -0.26 -10.24 14.72
C ARG A 264 0.00 -9.85 13.27
N VAL A 265 1.09 -9.11 13.08
CA VAL A 265 1.62 -8.71 11.79
C VAL A 265 3.01 -9.30 11.63
N ARG A 266 3.25 -10.02 10.53
CA ARG A 266 4.59 -10.38 10.09
C ARG A 266 5.07 -9.38 9.06
N SER A 267 6.31 -8.93 9.19
CA SER A 267 6.92 -8.00 8.23
C SER A 267 8.31 -8.45 7.80
N LYS A 268 8.58 -8.40 6.49
CA LYS A 268 9.91 -8.65 5.92
C LYS A 268 10.40 -7.39 5.22
N LEU A 269 11.51 -6.84 5.68
CA LEU A 269 12.09 -5.61 5.12
C LEU A 269 12.94 -5.90 3.87
N TYR A 270 12.77 -5.04 2.87
CA TYR A 270 13.62 -4.87 1.71
C TYR A 270 14.21 -3.46 1.74
N ARG A 271 15.53 -3.37 1.49
CA ARG A 271 16.31 -2.12 1.51
C ARG A 271 17.28 -2.09 0.33
N PRO A 272 17.72 -0.91 -0.12
CA PRO A 272 18.68 -0.81 -1.21
C PRO A 272 19.95 -1.59 -0.88
N PRO A 273 20.60 -2.22 -1.87
CA PRO A 273 21.84 -2.98 -1.65
C PRO A 273 23.01 -2.08 -1.23
N HIS A 274 22.95 -0.79 -1.55
CA HIS A 274 23.99 0.19 -1.24
C HIS A 274 23.42 1.27 -0.31
N SER A 275 24.15 1.58 0.77
CA SER A 275 23.76 2.58 1.77
C SER A 275 24.41 3.95 1.55
N GLY A 276 25.10 4.15 0.44
CA GLY A 276 25.86 5.38 0.18
C GLY A 276 25.00 6.50 -0.39
N ALA A 277 25.08 7.68 0.24
CA ALA A 277 24.95 9.06 -0.29
C ALA A 277 23.66 9.71 -0.87
N PRO A 278 22.47 9.12 -1.12
CA PRO A 278 21.34 9.97 -1.42
C PRO A 278 20.86 10.68 -0.16
N ASP A 279 20.30 11.87 -0.26
CA ASP A 279 19.63 12.51 0.88
C ASP A 279 18.28 11.87 1.23
N TRP A 280 17.90 10.79 0.55
CA TRP A 280 16.67 10.02 0.79
C TRP A 280 16.93 8.58 1.23
N ALA A 281 15.87 7.98 1.78
CA ALA A 281 15.80 6.57 2.12
C ALA A 281 14.52 5.97 1.54
N VAL A 282 14.62 4.73 1.05
CA VAL A 282 13.50 3.95 0.53
C VAL A 282 13.48 2.59 1.24
N TYR A 283 12.36 2.26 1.85
CA TYR A 283 12.16 0.99 2.53
C TYR A 283 10.83 0.39 2.11
N VAL A 284 10.83 -0.93 1.91
CA VAL A 284 9.62 -1.67 1.57
C VAL A 284 9.48 -2.84 2.51
N TRP A 285 8.33 -2.98 3.16
CA TRP A 285 8.02 -4.13 3.99
C TRP A 285 6.96 -4.97 3.29
N ARG A 286 7.24 -6.26 3.10
CA ARG A 286 6.18 -7.24 2.82
C ARG A 286 5.45 -7.54 4.11
N ILE A 287 4.15 -7.32 4.11
CA ILE A 287 3.26 -7.46 5.26
C ILE A 287 2.45 -8.74 5.08
N ALA A 288 2.37 -9.53 6.15
CA ALA A 288 1.50 -10.70 6.19
C ALA A 288 0.71 -10.75 7.50
N GLY A 289 -0.60 -10.93 7.39
CA GLY A 289 -1.47 -11.24 8.51
C GLY A 289 -1.42 -12.73 8.86
N ARG A 290 -1.84 -13.06 10.08
CA ARG A 290 -2.24 -14.43 10.42
C ARG A 290 -3.50 -14.38 11.26
N ALA A 291 -4.46 -15.23 10.89
CA ALA A 291 -5.53 -15.64 11.78
C ALA A 291 -4.93 -16.32 13.03
N ARG A 292 -5.72 -16.36 14.12
CA ARG A 292 -5.28 -16.92 15.41
C ARG A 292 -4.79 -18.35 15.27
#